data_AF-A0A8S3Z7J0-F1
#
_entry.id   AF-A0A8S3Z7J0-F1
#
_cell.length_a   1.000
_cell.length_b   1.000
_cell.length_c   1.000
_cell.angle_alpha   90.00
_cell.angle_beta   90.00
_cell.angle_gamma   90.00
#
_symmetry.space_group_name_H-M   'P 1'
#
loop_
_entity.id
_entity.type
_entity.pdbx_description
1 polymer ?
#
loop_
_entity_poly.entity_id
_entity_poly.type
_entity_poly.pdbx_seq_one_letter_code
_entity_poly.pdbx_strand_id
1 'polypeptide(L)'
;SAVSEHLFESTRGHKDALDLIAVNIQRGRDHGIPAYYYWRRHYRLRHIRQLEEFGEAGSAMKTAYRDIRDVDLFPGGLLEPSMPGGVVGETFGHILANQFADLKFGDAHFFLHKQPPRGFRAAQIKAILSVSMSSLICANSAVSQVQADPFYMVSQRCQQVLTYNNIRLSFLF
;
A
#
# COMPACT_ATOMS: atom_id res chain seq x y z
N SER A 1 15.96 -13.99 -1.46
CA SER A 1 14.50 -13.97 -1.75
C SER A 1 14.25 -13.43 -3.16
N ALA A 2 13.08 -13.67 -3.78
CA ALA A 2 12.83 -13.36 -5.20
C ALA A 2 13.05 -11.89 -5.62
N VAL A 3 12.85 -10.92 -4.72
CA VAL A 3 13.06 -9.49 -5.02
C VAL A 3 14.25 -8.87 -4.30
N SER A 4 14.80 -9.53 -3.28
CA SER A 4 16.01 -9.05 -2.57
C SER A 4 17.31 -9.52 -3.23
N GLU A 5 17.29 -10.57 -4.03
CA GLU A 5 18.50 -11.14 -4.64
C GLU A 5 18.37 -11.36 -6.15
N HIS A 6 17.15 -11.30 -6.70
CA HIS A 6 16.83 -11.76 -8.05
C HIS A 6 15.95 -10.77 -8.82
N LEU A 7 15.93 -9.49 -8.42
CA LEU A 7 15.13 -8.49 -9.14
C LEU A 7 15.67 -8.33 -10.56
N PHE A 8 14.83 -8.66 -11.55
CA PHE A 8 15.13 -8.67 -13.00
C PHE A 8 16.24 -9.64 -13.43
N GLU A 9 16.54 -10.67 -12.63
CA GLU A 9 17.51 -11.69 -13.04
C GLU A 9 17.01 -12.43 -14.29
N SER A 10 17.83 -12.41 -15.34
CA SER A 10 17.55 -13.08 -16.61
C SER A 10 18.31 -14.40 -16.72
N THR A 11 17.62 -15.47 -17.13
CA THR A 11 18.25 -16.77 -17.42
C THR A 11 19.17 -16.76 -18.63
N ARG A 12 19.21 -15.65 -19.41
CA ARG A 12 19.94 -15.53 -20.68
C ARG A 12 21.20 -14.67 -20.61
N GLY A 13 21.82 -14.51 -19.44
CA GLY A 13 23.23 -14.10 -19.34
C GLY A 13 23.50 -12.63 -19.02
N HIS A 14 22.52 -11.88 -18.52
CA HIS A 14 22.81 -10.65 -17.76
C HIS A 14 22.65 -10.96 -16.28
N LYS A 15 23.79 -11.00 -15.56
CA LYS A 15 23.87 -11.27 -14.12
C LYS A 15 23.68 -10.00 -13.29
N ASP A 16 22.79 -9.10 -13.72
CA ASP A 16 22.52 -7.84 -13.02
C ASP A 16 21.27 -8.01 -12.15
N ALA A 17 21.34 -9.00 -11.25
CA ALA A 17 20.28 -9.21 -10.27
C ALA A 17 20.35 -8.07 -9.24
N LEU A 18 19.26 -7.31 -9.12
CA LEU A 18 19.18 -6.20 -8.18
C LEU A 18 18.55 -6.65 -6.86
N ASP A 19 18.86 -5.92 -5.78
CA ASP A 19 18.15 -6.01 -4.51
C ASP A 19 17.16 -4.83 -4.42
N LEU A 20 15.85 -5.12 -4.50
CA LEU A 20 14.81 -4.10 -4.44
C LEU A 20 14.83 -3.31 -3.12
N ILE A 21 15.17 -3.96 -2.00
CA ILE A 21 15.20 -3.32 -0.69
C ILE A 21 16.39 -2.36 -0.61
N ALA A 22 17.56 -2.80 -1.06
CA ALA A 22 18.74 -1.93 -1.16
C ALA A 22 18.50 -0.74 -2.11
N VAL A 23 17.85 -0.99 -3.24
CA VAL A 23 17.46 0.05 -4.21
C VAL A 23 16.50 1.06 -3.57
N ASN A 24 15.51 0.62 -2.79
CA ASN A 24 14.57 1.53 -2.12
C ASN A 24 15.27 2.40 -1.07
N ILE A 25 16.20 1.82 -0.29
CA ILE A 25 17.02 2.58 0.67
C ILE A 25 17.85 3.63 -0.08
N GLN A 26 18.56 3.23 -1.13
CA GLN A 26 19.40 4.14 -1.90
C GLN A 26 18.58 5.26 -2.58
N ARG A 27 17.38 4.94 -3.08
CA ARG A 27 16.47 5.92 -3.67
C ARG A 27 15.94 6.92 -2.63
N GLY A 28 15.68 6.48 -1.41
CA GLY A 28 15.33 7.37 -0.31
C GLY A 28 16.44 8.39 -0.04
N ARG A 29 17.70 7.94 -0.04
CA ARG A 29 18.87 8.81 0.14
C ARG A 29 19.07 9.78 -1.03
N ASP A 30 18.94 9.28 -2.26
CA ASP A 30 19.04 10.09 -3.48
C ASP A 30 17.98 11.21 -3.53
N HIS A 31 16.76 10.91 -3.10
CA HIS A 31 15.68 11.89 -3.00
C HIS A 31 15.77 12.79 -1.75
N GLY A 32 16.80 12.63 -0.91
CA GLY A 32 16.98 13.43 0.30
C GLY A 32 15.86 13.23 1.33
N ILE A 33 15.24 12.06 1.38
CA ILE A 33 14.16 11.76 2.31
C ILE A 33 14.71 11.80 3.75
N PRO A 34 14.10 12.59 4.66
CA PRO A 34 14.55 12.63 6.05
C PRO A 34 14.49 11.24 6.71
N ALA A 35 15.44 10.98 7.60
CA ALA A 35 15.49 9.74 8.37
C ALA A 35 14.20 9.50 9.17
N TYR A 36 13.91 8.23 9.42
CA TYR A 36 12.74 7.72 10.13
C TYR A 36 12.43 8.48 11.43
N TYR A 37 13.46 8.79 12.22
CA TYR A 37 13.34 9.54 13.47
C TYR A 37 12.61 10.88 13.29
N TYR A 38 12.88 11.60 12.20
CA TYR A 38 12.29 12.92 11.94
C TYR A 38 10.81 12.83 11.56
N TRP A 39 10.39 11.75 10.91
CA TRP A 39 8.97 11.51 10.60
C TRP A 39 8.16 11.21 11.85
N ARG A 40 8.69 10.37 12.76
CA ARG A 40 8.03 10.15 14.06
C ARG A 40 7.91 11.42 14.87
N ARG A 41 8.95 12.27 14.85
CA ARG A 41 8.92 13.59 15.49
C ARG A 41 7.88 14.51 14.85
N HIS A 42 7.81 14.56 13.52
CA HIS A 42 6.85 15.39 12.78
C HIS A 42 5.40 15.05 13.16
N TYR A 43 5.08 13.75 13.24
CA TYR A 43 3.76 13.27 13.65
C TYR A 43 3.55 13.16 15.17
N ARG A 44 4.53 13.57 15.99
CA ARG A 44 4.48 13.50 17.46
C ARG A 44 4.22 12.09 18.00
N LEU A 45 4.73 11.08 17.31
CA LEU A 45 4.61 9.68 17.70
C LEU A 45 5.61 9.33 18.80
N ARG A 46 5.40 8.20 19.48
CA ARG A 46 6.34 7.70 20.50
C ARG A 46 7.73 7.56 19.88
N HIS A 47 8.73 8.22 20.46
CA HIS A 47 10.10 8.11 19.98
C HIS A 47 10.69 6.73 20.27
N ILE A 48 11.35 6.16 19.25
CA ILE A 48 12.32 5.10 19.42
C ILE A 48 13.63 5.77 19.84
N ARG A 49 14.20 5.36 20.98
CA ARG A 49 15.39 6.00 21.57
C ARG A 49 16.67 5.25 21.22
N GLN A 50 16.57 3.96 20.95
CA GLN A 50 17.70 3.08 20.73
C GLN A 50 17.35 2.01 19.68
N LEU A 51 18.35 1.51 18.96
CA LEU A 51 18.16 0.58 17.84
C LEU A 51 17.60 -0.78 18.29
N GLU A 52 17.80 -1.14 19.55
CA GLU A 52 17.30 -2.35 20.22
C GLU A 52 15.78 -2.39 20.32
N GLU A 53 15.12 -1.23 20.30
CA GLU A 53 13.66 -1.15 20.35
C GLU A 53 12.98 -1.60 19.05
N PHE A 54 13.74 -1.89 17.98
CA PHE A 54 13.25 -2.57 16.78
C PHE A 54 13.05 -4.09 16.96
N GLY A 55 13.08 -4.59 18.20
CA GLY A 55 12.84 -6.00 18.51
C GLY A 55 13.91 -6.91 17.93
N GLU A 56 13.50 -7.98 17.25
CA GLU A 56 14.42 -8.97 16.66
C GLU A 56 15.41 -8.34 15.65
N ALA A 57 14.99 -7.27 14.96
CA ALA A 57 15.84 -6.56 14.01
C ALA A 57 16.91 -5.68 14.68
N GLY A 58 16.83 -5.45 16.00
CA GLY A 58 17.69 -4.46 16.68
C GLY A 58 19.19 -4.73 16.53
N SER A 59 19.61 -6.01 16.56
CA SER A 59 21.02 -6.38 16.34
C SER A 59 21.50 -6.07 14.92
N ALA A 60 20.68 -6.38 13.91
CA ALA A 60 20.97 -6.04 12.52
C ALA A 60 21.00 -4.52 12.32
N MET A 61 20.07 -3.79 12.95
CA MET A 61 20.01 -2.34 12.90
C MET A 61 21.26 -1.67 13.48
N LYS A 62 21.82 -2.19 14.58
CA LYS A 62 23.11 -1.71 15.12
C LYS A 62 24.30 -1.96 14.21
N THR A 63 24.26 -3.05 13.45
CA THR A 63 25.31 -3.33 12.47
C THR A 63 25.21 -2.35 11.30
N ALA A 64 23.99 -2.00 10.89
CA ALA A 64 23.73 -1.15 9.74
C ALA A 64 23.83 0.36 10.03
N TYR A 65 23.42 0.81 11.23
CA TYR A 65 23.32 2.22 11.60
C TYR A 65 24.05 2.50 12.91
N ARG A 66 24.69 3.67 12.99
CA ARG A 66 25.38 4.12 14.22
C ARG A 66 24.42 4.75 15.22
N ASP A 67 23.43 5.49 14.73
CA ASP A 67 22.46 6.23 15.53
C ASP A 67 21.02 6.02 15.01
N ILE A 68 20.02 6.08 15.90
CA ILE A 68 18.60 6.03 15.52
C ILE A 68 18.20 7.14 14.55
N ARG A 69 18.90 8.27 14.59
CA ARG A 69 18.70 9.43 13.70
C ARG A 69 19.22 9.18 12.28
N ASP A 70 19.98 8.11 12.06
CA ASP A 70 20.51 7.73 10.74
C ASP A 70 19.62 6.70 10.03
N VAL A 71 18.63 6.13 10.72
CA VAL A 71 17.78 5.07 10.16
C VAL A 71 16.94 5.61 9.01
N ASP A 72 17.13 5.06 7.81
CA ASP A 72 16.34 5.41 6.63
C ASP A 72 14.83 5.16 6.89
N LEU A 73 13.97 6.03 6.35
CA LEU A 73 12.51 5.95 6.55
C LEU A 73 11.96 4.56 6.18
N PHE A 74 12.39 4.00 5.06
CA PHE A 74 11.86 2.75 4.53
C PHE A 74 12.01 1.56 5.51
N PRO A 75 13.23 1.16 5.91
CA PRO A 75 13.40 0.08 6.88
C PRO A 75 12.81 0.43 8.26
N GLY A 76 12.96 1.68 8.72
CA GLY A 76 12.41 2.08 10.02
C GLY A 76 10.88 1.95 10.10
N GLY A 77 10.17 2.38 9.05
CA GLY A 77 8.72 2.27 8.97
C GLY A 77 8.21 0.84 8.75
N LEU A 78 8.97 -0.01 8.05
CA LEU A 78 8.61 -1.42 7.84
C LEU A 78 8.75 -2.26 9.11
N LEU A 79 9.63 -1.86 10.03
CA LEU A 79 9.83 -2.55 11.31
C LEU A 79 8.78 -2.16 12.37
N GLU A 80 7.88 -1.24 12.06
CA GLU A 80 6.78 -0.92 12.96
C GLU A 80 5.72 -2.02 12.97
N PRO A 81 5.13 -2.34 14.14
CA PRO A 81 3.99 -3.23 14.20
C PRO A 81 2.80 -2.60 13.48
N SER A 82 2.03 -3.42 12.75
CA SER A 82 0.81 -2.98 12.09
C SER A 82 -0.20 -2.39 13.08
N MET A 83 -0.84 -1.29 12.70
CA MET A 83 -1.96 -0.74 13.45
C MET A 83 -3.16 -1.72 13.48
N PRO A 84 -4.05 -1.66 14.49
CA PRO A 84 -5.24 -2.49 14.53
C PRO A 84 -6.08 -2.38 13.25
N GLY A 85 -6.30 -3.50 12.57
CA GLY A 85 -7.04 -3.56 11.30
C GLY A 85 -6.28 -3.06 10.07
N GLY A 86 -5.00 -2.67 10.21
CA GLY A 86 -4.13 -2.23 9.13
C GLY A 86 -3.00 -3.21 8.81
N VAL A 87 -2.24 -2.89 7.77
CA VAL A 87 -1.06 -3.66 7.32
C VAL A 87 0.24 -2.86 7.39
N VAL A 88 0.18 -1.66 7.96
CA VAL A 88 1.31 -0.75 8.15
C VAL A 88 1.32 -0.20 9.57
N GLY A 89 2.50 0.19 10.05
CA GLY A 89 2.65 0.89 11.32
C GLY A 89 2.18 2.34 11.29
N GLU A 90 2.27 3.00 12.45
CA GLU A 90 1.81 4.38 12.67
C GLU A 90 2.45 5.38 11.69
N THR A 91 3.76 5.30 11.45
CA THR A 91 4.48 6.28 10.62
C THR A 91 3.98 6.23 9.18
N PHE A 92 3.95 5.05 8.57
CA PHE A 92 3.40 4.90 7.22
C PHE A 92 1.89 5.09 7.19
N GLY A 93 1.18 4.74 8.25
CA GLY A 93 -0.24 5.07 8.41
C GLY A 93 -0.50 6.56 8.24
N HIS A 94 0.25 7.41 8.93
CA HIS A 94 0.15 8.87 8.81
C HIS A 94 0.54 9.37 7.41
N ILE A 95 1.67 8.91 6.86
CA ILE A 95 2.13 9.34 5.53
C ILE A 95 1.09 8.98 4.46
N LEU A 96 0.60 7.74 4.46
CA LEU A 96 -0.41 7.27 3.51
C LEU A 96 -1.73 8.01 3.70
N ALA A 97 -2.21 8.15 4.93
CA ALA A 97 -3.48 8.82 5.21
C ALA A 97 -3.47 10.28 4.73
N ASN A 98 -2.39 11.02 5.00
CA ASN A 98 -2.23 12.39 4.54
C ASN A 98 -2.20 12.45 3.02
N GLN A 99 -1.38 11.60 2.38
CA GLN A 99 -1.28 11.59 0.91
C GLN A 99 -2.62 11.24 0.24
N PHE A 100 -3.37 10.26 0.75
CA PHE A 100 -4.68 9.90 0.23
C PHE A 100 -5.73 10.97 0.50
N ALA A 101 -5.67 11.65 1.65
CA ALA A 101 -6.55 12.78 1.95
C ALA A 101 -6.30 13.94 0.99
N ASP A 102 -5.03 14.30 0.76
CA ASP A 102 -4.65 15.38 -0.16
C ASP A 102 -5.09 15.06 -1.59
N LEU A 103 -4.90 13.83 -2.06
CA LEU A 103 -5.37 13.39 -3.37
C LEU A 103 -6.91 13.46 -3.48
N LYS A 104 -7.63 13.04 -2.43
CA LYS A 104 -9.09 13.04 -2.43
C LYS A 104 -9.68 14.45 -2.38
N PHE A 105 -9.20 15.29 -1.47
CA PHE A 105 -9.78 16.61 -1.21
C PHE A 105 -9.18 17.71 -2.09
N GLY A 106 -7.97 17.51 -2.61
CA GLY A 106 -7.33 18.41 -3.57
C GLY A 106 -7.77 18.19 -5.02
N ASP A 107 -8.43 17.06 -5.33
CA ASP A 107 -8.91 16.78 -6.68
C ASP A 107 -10.29 17.41 -6.94
N ALA A 108 -10.32 18.40 -7.83
CA ALA A 108 -11.54 19.08 -8.27
C ALA A 108 -12.52 18.18 -9.05
N HIS A 109 -12.06 17.01 -9.51
CA HIS A 109 -12.85 16.01 -10.25
C HIS A 109 -13.03 14.71 -9.48
N PHE A 110 -12.74 14.70 -8.17
CA PHE A 110 -12.97 13.54 -7.33
C PHE A 110 -14.44 13.08 -7.45
N PHE A 111 -14.65 11.79 -7.75
CA PHE A 111 -15.95 11.27 -8.22
C PHE A 111 -17.13 11.42 -7.24
N LEU A 112 -16.87 11.75 -5.97
CA LEU A 112 -17.92 12.03 -4.98
C LEU A 112 -18.47 13.47 -5.05
N HIS A 113 -17.86 14.35 -5.86
CA HIS A 113 -18.40 15.68 -6.10
C HIS A 113 -19.80 15.58 -6.74
N LYS A 114 -20.69 16.47 -6.31
CA LYS A 114 -22.09 16.50 -6.75
C LYS A 114 -22.32 17.66 -7.71
N GLN A 115 -23.03 17.37 -8.81
CA GLN A 115 -23.60 18.36 -9.74
C GLN A 115 -22.60 19.28 -10.50
N PRO A 116 -23.07 19.97 -11.58
CA PRO A 116 -22.20 20.74 -12.47
C PRO A 116 -21.42 21.87 -11.79
N PRO A 117 -20.26 22.27 -12.35
CA PRO A 117 -19.70 21.78 -13.62
C PRO A 117 -18.85 20.50 -13.52
N ARG A 118 -18.56 19.97 -12.32
CA ARG A 118 -17.53 18.92 -12.13
C ARG A 118 -18.01 17.62 -11.48
N GLY A 119 -19.25 17.56 -10.99
CA GLY A 119 -19.76 16.42 -10.22
C GLY A 119 -20.77 15.54 -10.95
N PHE A 120 -20.88 14.29 -10.50
CA PHE A 120 -21.89 13.34 -10.98
C PHE A 120 -23.27 13.60 -10.37
N ARG A 121 -24.31 13.06 -11.01
CA ARG A 121 -25.66 12.99 -10.41
C ARG A 121 -25.68 11.96 -9.28
N ALA A 122 -26.58 12.13 -8.32
CA ALA A 122 -26.71 11.20 -7.19
C ALA A 122 -26.92 9.74 -7.63
N ALA A 123 -27.71 9.51 -8.69
CA ALA A 123 -27.92 8.17 -9.25
C ALA A 123 -26.63 7.56 -9.83
N GLN A 124 -25.78 8.38 -10.47
CA GLN A 124 -24.49 7.94 -11.01
C GLN A 124 -23.50 7.62 -9.88
N ILE A 125 -23.44 8.45 -8.83
CA ILE A 125 -22.61 8.16 -7.65
C ILE A 125 -23.04 6.84 -7.00
N LYS A 126 -24.35 6.59 -6.87
CA LYS A 126 -24.87 5.32 -6.35
C LYS A 126 -24.45 4.14 -7.22
N ALA A 127 -24.45 4.29 -8.54
CA ALA A 127 -23.97 3.26 -9.46
C ALA A 127 -22.46 3.01 -9.30
N ILE A 128 -21.64 4.06 -9.25
CA ILE A 128 -20.18 3.95 -9.06
C ILE A 128 -19.86 3.25 -7.74
N LEU A 129 -20.50 3.64 -6.64
CA LEU A 129 -20.29 3.03 -5.32
C LEU A 129 -20.78 1.57 -5.21
N SER A 130 -21.57 1.09 -6.18
CA SER A 130 -21.99 -0.31 -6.23
C SER A 130 -20.98 -1.23 -6.93
N VAL A 131 -19.97 -0.66 -7.61
CA VAL A 131 -18.92 -1.43 -8.28
C VAL A 131 -17.98 -2.06 -7.26
N SER A 132 -17.71 -3.36 -7.40
CA SER A 132 -16.70 -4.09 -6.63
C SER A 132 -15.60 -4.64 -7.52
N MET A 133 -14.41 -4.89 -6.97
CA MET A 133 -13.32 -5.55 -7.71
C MET A 133 -13.74 -6.95 -8.23
N SER A 134 -14.55 -7.67 -7.45
CA SER A 134 -15.12 -8.96 -7.88
C SER A 134 -16.03 -8.82 -9.12
N SER A 135 -16.88 -7.78 -9.16
CA SER A 135 -17.72 -7.52 -10.34
C SER A 135 -16.89 -7.17 -11.58
N LEU A 136 -15.78 -6.44 -11.41
CA LEU A 136 -14.88 -6.09 -12.51
C LEU A 136 -14.15 -7.31 -13.06
N ILE A 137 -13.65 -8.20 -12.19
CA ILE A 137 -13.01 -9.46 -12.60
C ILE A 137 -13.99 -10.31 -13.41
N CYS A 138 -15.22 -10.50 -12.92
CA CYS A 138 -16.21 -11.32 -13.62
C CYS A 138 -16.69 -10.70 -14.94
N ALA A 139 -16.80 -9.38 -15.02
CA ALA A 139 -17.20 -8.72 -16.26
C ALA A 139 -16.12 -8.79 -17.36
N ASN A 140 -14.85 -8.99 -17.00
CA ASN A 140 -13.71 -8.87 -17.93
C ASN A 140 -12.84 -10.15 -18.02
N SER A 141 -13.32 -11.29 -17.50
CA SER A 141 -12.59 -12.57 -17.57
C SER A 141 -13.52 -13.74 -17.77
N ALA A 142 -12.95 -14.91 -18.08
CA ALA A 142 -13.69 -16.17 -18.17
C ALA A 142 -13.88 -16.86 -16.79
N VAL A 143 -13.60 -16.16 -15.69
CA VAL A 143 -13.70 -16.72 -14.34
C VAL A 143 -15.17 -16.82 -13.93
N SER A 144 -15.61 -18.04 -13.61
CA SER A 144 -16.98 -18.34 -13.19
C SER A 144 -17.23 -18.09 -11.69
N GLN A 145 -16.17 -18.04 -10.89
CA GLN A 145 -16.23 -17.92 -9.44
C GLN A 145 -15.15 -16.99 -8.92
N VAL A 146 -15.55 -15.98 -8.15
CA VAL A 146 -14.63 -15.00 -7.53
C VAL A 146 -14.97 -14.81 -6.07
N GLN A 147 -13.97 -14.52 -5.24
CA GLN A 147 -14.22 -14.08 -3.87
C GLN A 147 -14.98 -12.75 -3.86
N ALA A 148 -15.95 -12.62 -2.95
CA ALA A 148 -16.77 -11.41 -2.83
C ALA A 148 -15.93 -10.14 -2.65
N ASP A 149 -14.98 -10.17 -1.70
CA ASP A 149 -13.95 -9.16 -1.50
C ASP A 149 -12.56 -9.74 -1.78
N PRO A 150 -11.97 -9.53 -2.97
CA PRO A 150 -10.72 -10.16 -3.37
C PRO A 150 -9.47 -9.61 -2.66
N PHE A 151 -9.61 -8.64 -1.74
CA PHE A 151 -8.47 -8.12 -0.97
C PHE A 151 -8.17 -8.94 0.30
N TYR A 152 -9.11 -9.78 0.75
CA TYR A 152 -8.89 -10.71 1.86
C TYR A 152 -8.43 -12.09 1.38
N MET A 153 -7.88 -12.90 2.28
CA MET A 153 -7.63 -14.31 1.97
C MET A 153 -8.94 -15.11 2.01
N VAL A 154 -9.03 -16.12 1.13
CA VAL A 154 -10.15 -17.06 1.13
C VAL A 154 -10.17 -17.84 2.43
N SER A 155 -11.24 -17.67 3.21
CA SER A 155 -11.47 -18.51 4.37
C SER A 155 -11.90 -19.91 3.91
N GLN A 156 -11.14 -20.92 4.33
CA GLN A 156 -11.50 -22.32 4.10
C GLN A 156 -12.76 -22.76 4.87
N ARG A 157 -13.18 -21.99 5.90
CA ARG A 157 -14.38 -22.29 6.72
C ARG A 157 -15.63 -21.56 6.23
N CYS A 158 -15.47 -20.37 5.66
CA CYS A 158 -16.58 -19.56 5.16
C CYS A 158 -16.18 -18.98 3.79
N GLN A 159 -16.37 -19.79 2.75
CA GLN A 159 -16.11 -19.35 1.38
C GLN A 159 -17.23 -18.41 0.94
N GLN A 160 -16.95 -17.11 0.89
CA GLN A 160 -17.82 -16.12 0.25
C GLN A 160 -17.48 -16.01 -1.23
N VAL A 161 -17.82 -17.06 -1.99
CA VAL A 161 -17.60 -17.12 -3.43
C VAL A 161 -18.87 -16.71 -4.16
N LEU A 162 -18.75 -15.73 -5.05
CA LEU A 162 -19.84 -15.29 -5.91
C LEU A 162 -19.73 -16.05 -7.23
N THR A 163 -20.82 -16.71 -7.62
CA THR A 163 -20.98 -17.27 -8.97
C THR A 163 -21.75 -16.25 -9.80
N TYR A 164 -21.15 -15.80 -10.89
CA TYR A 164 -21.79 -14.81 -11.75
C TYR A 164 -22.18 -15.44 -13.09
N ASN A 165 -23.47 -15.41 -13.41
CA ASN A 165 -24.00 -15.82 -14.71
C ASN A 165 -24.27 -14.55 -15.53
N ASN A 166 -23.41 -14.25 -16.51
CA ASN A 166 -23.59 -13.17 -17.50
C ASN A 166 -23.96 -11.79 -16.91
N ILE A 167 -23.06 -11.15 -16.15
CA ILE A 167 -23.25 -9.74 -15.78
C ILE A 167 -22.94 -8.86 -16.99
N ARG A 168 -23.95 -8.15 -17.51
CA ARG A 168 -23.73 -6.90 -18.22
C ARG A 168 -23.70 -5.78 -17.18
N LEU A 169 -22.56 -5.09 -17.07
CA LEU A 169 -22.53 -3.78 -16.41
C LEU A 169 -23.33 -2.82 -17.26
N SER A 170 -24.62 -2.66 -16.94
CA SER A 170 -25.49 -1.67 -17.55
C SER A 170 -25.09 -0.28 -17.06
N PHE A 171 -24.00 0.26 -17.58
CA PHE A 171 -23.75 1.70 -17.52
C PHE A 171 -24.76 2.36 -18.45
N LEU A 172 -25.90 2.77 -17.90
CA LEU A 172 -26.79 3.72 -18.55
C LEU A 172 -26.04 5.06 -18.59
N PHE A 173 -25.36 5.30 -19.70
CA PHE A 173 -25.01 6.65 -20.16
C PHE A 173 -26.18 7.21 -20.96
#